data_AF-A0A7C5PH90-F1
#
_entry.id   AF-A0A7C5PH90-F1
#
_cell.length_a   1.000
_cell.length_b   1.000
_cell.length_c   1.000
_cell.angle_alpha   90.00
_cell.angle_beta   90.00
_cell.angle_gamma   90.00
#
_symmetry.space_group_name_H-M   'P 1'
#
loop_
_entity.id
_entity.type
_entity.pdbx_description
1 polymer ?
#
loop_
_entity_poly.entity_id
_entity_poly.type
_entity_poly.pdbx_seq_one_letter_code
_entity_poly.pdbx_strand_id
1 'polypeptide(L)'
;MANIRATEIRKGMVLKMDGGLWYVMSYTHITPGNKRAINQIQLRNIQTGARKDMRLPSGAQVETAYLDKRPCSFLYKDASGAHFMDSETYEQFTLPPEVIQDAMPFIPEDTPIQVTFHEGEPVSVDLPAAVELTIVEAEEAVRGDTATNVTKNAVLETGHKLKVPNHIKVGDRVKVSTETGEFLSRAN
;
A
#
# COMPACT_ATOMS: atom_id res chain seq x y z
N MET A 1 -18.34 9.46 13.86
CA MET A 1 -18.67 8.03 13.70
C MET A 1 -20.17 7.89 13.43
N ALA A 2 -20.55 7.15 12.39
CA ALA A 2 -21.95 6.95 12.02
C ALA A 2 -22.28 5.45 12.03
N ASN A 3 -23.37 5.06 12.67
CA ASN A 3 -23.86 3.68 12.63
C ASN A 3 -24.75 3.51 11.40
N ILE A 4 -24.34 2.64 10.48
CA ILE A 4 -25.13 2.28 9.30
C ILE A 4 -25.68 0.88 9.45
N ARG A 5 -26.78 0.60 8.75
CA ARG A 5 -27.29 -0.77 8.65
C ARG A 5 -26.44 -1.59 7.69
N ALA A 6 -26.39 -2.90 7.91
CA ALA A 6 -25.65 -3.81 7.04
C ALA A 6 -26.11 -3.74 5.57
N THR A 7 -27.36 -3.34 5.30
CA THR A 7 -27.90 -3.12 3.94
C THR A 7 -27.36 -1.87 3.24
N GLU A 8 -26.85 -0.91 4.00
CA GLU A 8 -26.30 0.35 3.50
C GLU A 8 -24.80 0.24 3.20
N ILE A 9 -24.17 -0.89 3.55
CA ILE A 9 -22.79 -1.16 3.22
C ILE A 9 -22.60 -1.14 1.70
N ARG A 10 -21.56 -0.45 1.26
CA ARG A 10 -21.10 -0.41 -0.12
C ARG A 10 -19.63 -0.79 -0.19
N LYS A 11 -19.24 -1.34 -1.34
CA LYS A 11 -17.82 -1.51 -1.67
C LYS A 11 -17.13 -0.13 -1.60
N GLY A 12 -15.95 -0.08 -0.99
CA GLY A 12 -15.19 1.15 -0.80
C GLY A 12 -15.41 1.83 0.56
N MET A 13 -16.43 1.42 1.32
CA MET A 13 -16.63 1.93 2.68
C MET A 13 -15.61 1.32 3.65
N VAL A 14 -15.40 2.00 4.77
CA VAL A 14 -14.51 1.54 5.83
C VAL A 14 -15.32 1.37 7.09
N LEU A 15 -15.21 0.19 7.69
CA LEU A 15 -15.93 -0.19 8.89
C LEU A 15 -14.97 -0.27 10.06
N LYS A 16 -15.38 0.27 11.20
CA LYS A 16 -14.66 0.13 12.47
C LYS A 16 -15.23 -1.07 13.20
N MET A 17 -14.41 -2.11 13.36
CA MET A 17 -14.82 -3.38 13.95
C MET A 17 -13.64 -4.04 14.66
N ASP A 18 -13.91 -4.66 15.82
CA ASP A 18 -12.89 -5.36 16.62
C ASP A 18 -11.68 -4.46 16.99
N GLY A 19 -11.90 -3.15 17.11
CA GLY A 19 -10.84 -2.16 17.36
C GLY A 19 -9.97 -1.81 16.14
N GLY A 20 -10.22 -2.41 14.97
CA GLY A 20 -9.49 -2.15 13.73
C GLY A 20 -10.35 -1.47 12.65
N LEU A 21 -9.66 -0.92 11.64
CA LEU A 21 -10.27 -0.32 10.45
C LEU A 21 -10.26 -1.33 9.30
N TRP A 22 -11.43 -1.59 8.74
CA TRP A 22 -11.66 -2.61 7.71
C TRP A 22 -12.25 -2.01 6.44
N TYR A 23 -11.52 -2.08 5.34
CA TYR A 23 -11.97 -1.66 4.02
C TYR A 23 -12.86 -2.73 3.36
N VAL A 24 -14.05 -2.35 2.88
CA VAL A 24 -14.99 -3.25 2.21
C VAL A 24 -14.57 -3.47 0.76
N MET A 25 -14.03 -4.66 0.49
CA MET A 25 -13.62 -5.09 -0.85
C MET A 25 -14.80 -5.51 -1.72
N SER A 26 -15.78 -6.21 -1.15
CA SER A 26 -16.97 -6.66 -1.87
C SER A 26 -18.16 -6.79 -0.92
N TYR A 27 -19.36 -6.66 -1.50
CA TYR A 27 -20.63 -6.74 -0.81
C TYR A 27 -21.62 -7.52 -1.68
N THR A 28 -22.26 -8.52 -1.10
CA THR A 28 -23.25 -9.37 -1.75
C THR A 28 -24.48 -9.48 -0.86
N HIS A 29 -25.62 -9.00 -1.35
CA HIS A 29 -26.90 -9.18 -0.70
C HIS A 29 -27.52 -10.50 -1.16
N ILE A 30 -27.67 -11.46 -0.25
CA ILE A 30 -28.25 -12.77 -0.52
C ILE A 30 -29.63 -12.82 0.11
N THR A 31 -30.65 -13.12 -0.69
CA THR A 31 -32.03 -13.30 -0.23
C THR A 31 -32.47 -14.74 -0.47
N PRO A 32 -32.22 -15.67 0.47
CA PRO A 32 -32.70 -17.04 0.38
C PRO A 32 -34.23 -17.04 0.44
N GLY A 33 -34.88 -18.01 -0.23
CA GLY A 33 -36.35 -18.17 -0.24
C GLY A 33 -37.01 -18.33 1.13
N ASN A 34 -36.22 -18.41 2.22
CA ASN A 34 -36.64 -18.42 3.62
C ASN A 34 -36.80 -17.01 4.24
N LYS A 35 -37.00 -15.95 3.45
CA LYS A 35 -37.30 -14.55 3.88
C LYS A 35 -36.25 -13.85 4.77
N ARG A 36 -35.12 -14.50 5.10
CA ARG A 36 -34.03 -13.91 5.91
C ARG A 36 -32.87 -13.50 5.01
N ALA A 37 -32.82 -12.23 4.65
CA ALA A 37 -31.73 -11.71 3.83
C ALA A 37 -30.42 -11.55 4.62
N ILE A 38 -29.32 -11.97 4.01
CA ILE A 38 -27.96 -12.00 4.57
C ILE A 38 -27.05 -11.15 3.69
N ASN A 39 -26.25 -10.28 4.30
CA ASN A 39 -25.22 -9.50 3.64
C ASN A 39 -23.88 -10.20 3.83
N GLN A 40 -23.31 -10.71 2.75
CA GLN A 40 -21.95 -11.24 2.77
C GLN A 40 -21.00 -10.13 2.33
N ILE A 41 -19.99 -9.85 3.16
CA ILE A 41 -19.00 -8.82 2.89
C ILE A 41 -17.60 -9.42 2.97
N GLN A 42 -16.72 -8.92 2.12
CA GLN A 42 -15.29 -9.21 2.17
C GLN A 42 -14.57 -7.95 2.60
N LEU A 43 -13.77 -8.08 3.64
CA LEU A 43 -13.08 -6.99 4.31
C LEU A 43 -11.56 -7.17 4.18
N ARG A 44 -10.84 -6.06 4.11
CA ARG A 44 -9.38 -6.00 4.24
C ARG A 44 -9.03 -5.05 5.36
N ASN A 45 -8.27 -5.51 6.34
CA ASN A 45 -7.75 -4.65 7.39
C ASN A 45 -6.75 -3.66 6.77
N ILE A 46 -6.90 -2.38 7.08
CA ILE A 46 -6.07 -1.32 6.49
C ILE A 46 -4.67 -1.30 7.09
N GLN A 47 -4.53 -1.63 8.37
CA GLN A 47 -3.24 -1.64 9.07
C GLN A 47 -2.46 -2.92 8.80
N THR A 48 -3.12 -4.08 8.86
CA THR A 48 -2.43 -5.39 8.75
C THR A 48 -2.54 -6.02 7.37
N GLY A 49 -3.35 -5.46 6.47
CA GLY A 49 -3.63 -6.05 5.15
C GLY A 49 -4.44 -7.36 5.18
N ALA A 50 -4.78 -7.89 6.37
CA ALA A 50 -5.47 -9.16 6.54
C ALA A 50 -6.87 -9.16 5.90
N ARG A 51 -7.25 -10.27 5.25
CA ARG A 51 -8.58 -10.44 4.66
C ARG A 51 -9.52 -11.15 5.63
N LYS A 52 -10.79 -10.71 5.68
CA LYS A 52 -11.84 -11.30 6.52
C LYS A 52 -13.15 -11.35 5.74
N ASP A 53 -13.74 -12.54 5.64
CA ASP A 53 -15.11 -12.73 5.14
C ASP A 53 -16.09 -12.68 6.31
N MET A 54 -17.17 -11.91 6.19
CA MET A 54 -18.19 -11.79 7.22
C MET A 54 -19.59 -11.87 6.63
N ARG A 55 -20.53 -12.43 7.41
CA ARG A 55 -21.96 -12.46 7.08
C ARG A 55 -22.73 -11.69 8.14
N LEU A 56 -23.45 -10.67 7.72
CA LEU A 56 -24.26 -9.81 8.57
C LEU A 56 -25.74 -10.01 8.26
N PRO A 57 -26.60 -10.18 9.28
CA PRO A 57 -28.04 -10.10 9.06
C PRO A 57 -28.42 -8.68 8.62
N SER A 58 -29.52 -8.54 7.87
CA SER A 58 -29.93 -7.23 7.33
C SER A 58 -30.19 -6.15 8.39
N GLY A 59 -30.53 -6.54 9.62
CA GLY A 59 -30.74 -5.63 10.75
C GLY A 59 -29.49 -5.30 11.56
N ALA A 60 -28.33 -5.91 11.26
CA ALA A 60 -27.09 -5.58 11.98
C ALA A 60 -26.69 -4.13 11.71
N GLN A 61 -26.21 -3.46 12.75
CA GLN A 61 -25.60 -2.14 12.64
C GLN A 61 -24.09 -2.29 12.69
N VAL A 62 -23.40 -1.51 11.87
CA VAL A 62 -21.93 -1.43 11.84
C VAL A 62 -21.52 0.03 11.90
N GLU A 63 -20.40 0.29 12.57
CA GLU A 63 -19.83 1.62 12.67
C GLU A 63 -18.99 1.92 11.43
N THR A 64 -19.23 3.07 10.80
CA THR A 64 -18.41 3.55 9.68
C THR A 64 -17.31 4.48 10.16
N ALA A 65 -16.17 4.31 9.52
CA ALA A 65 -15.03 5.19 9.58
C ALA A 65 -14.94 5.94 8.25
N TYR A 66 -14.68 7.25 8.32
CA TYR A 66 -14.39 8.05 7.13
C TYR A 66 -12.89 8.02 6.90
N LEU A 67 -12.49 7.66 5.68
CA LEU A 67 -11.11 7.73 5.25
C LEU A 67 -10.97 8.80 4.18
N ASP A 68 -10.06 9.73 4.43
CA ASP A 68 -9.66 10.73 3.45
C ASP A 68 -8.37 10.24 2.79
N LYS A 69 -8.45 9.90 1.52
CA LYS A 69 -7.26 9.58 0.73
C LYS A 69 -6.79 10.82 0.01
N ARG A 70 -5.59 11.29 0.34
CA ARG A 70 -5.03 12.51 -0.24
C ARG A 70 -3.75 12.19 -1.00
N PRO A 71 -3.56 12.74 -2.22
CA PRO A 71 -2.28 12.66 -2.90
C PRO A 71 -1.28 13.51 -2.12
N CYS A 72 -0.11 12.94 -1.85
CA CYS A 72 0.94 13.62 -1.11
C CYS A 72 2.29 13.41 -1.79
N SER A 73 3.20 14.36 -1.58
CA SER A 73 4.58 14.30 -2.03
C SER A 73 5.50 14.12 -0.83
N PHE A 74 6.45 13.21 -0.95
CA PHE A 74 7.51 13.07 0.04
C PHE A 74 8.42 14.30 0.01
N LEU A 75 8.79 14.82 1.17
CA LEU A 75 9.70 15.97 1.28
C LEU A 75 11.08 15.51 1.74
N TYR A 76 11.16 15.00 2.97
CA TYR A 76 12.41 14.53 3.58
C TYR A 76 12.10 13.66 4.77
N LYS A 77 13.11 12.94 5.25
CA LYS A 77 13.06 12.14 6.47
C LYS A 77 14.01 12.69 7.52
N ASP A 78 13.60 12.65 8.78
CA ASP A 78 14.44 12.99 9.92
C ASP A 78 14.31 11.95 11.03
N ALA A 79 14.85 12.25 12.22
CA ALA A 79 14.79 11.33 13.37
C ALA A 79 13.37 11.15 13.94
N SER A 80 12.44 12.06 13.64
CA SER A 80 11.06 12.04 14.11
C SER A 80 10.11 11.30 13.17
N GLY A 81 10.48 11.17 11.89
CA GLY A 81 9.69 10.43 10.90
C GLY A 81 9.94 10.88 9.47
N ALA A 82 8.98 10.59 8.60
CA ALA A 82 8.98 11.03 7.21
C ALA A 82 7.98 12.18 7.04
N HIS A 83 8.43 13.29 6.46
CA HIS A 83 7.60 14.47 6.21
C HIS A 83 7.03 14.44 4.81
N PHE A 84 5.75 14.75 4.72
CA PHE A 84 4.98 14.76 3.48
C PHE A 84 4.23 16.07 3.35
N MET A 85 3.96 16.43 2.10
CA MET A 85 3.15 17.58 1.75
C MET A 85 1.91 17.10 1.00
N ASP A 86 0.74 17.51 1.47
CA ASP A 86 -0.51 17.31 0.75
C ASP A 86 -0.48 18.08 -0.57
N SER A 87 -0.76 17.41 -1.70
CA SER A 87 -0.70 18.05 -3.02
C SER A 87 -1.90 18.97 -3.31
N GLU A 88 -2.98 18.88 -2.54
CA GLU A 88 -4.18 19.71 -2.68
C GLU A 88 -4.16 20.90 -1.74
N THR A 89 -3.82 20.70 -0.46
CA THR A 89 -3.84 21.75 0.57
C THR A 89 -2.49 22.40 0.82
N TYR A 90 -1.39 21.80 0.34
CA TYR A 90 -0.01 22.18 0.66
C TYR A 90 0.31 22.13 2.16
N GLU A 91 -0.51 21.43 2.95
CA GLU A 91 -0.25 21.20 4.37
C GLU A 91 0.85 20.14 4.54
N GLN A 92 1.77 20.42 5.47
CA GLN A 92 2.82 19.49 5.82
C GLN A 92 2.40 18.65 7.03
N PHE A 93 2.66 17.35 6.95
CA PHE A 93 2.42 16.43 8.06
C PHE A 93 3.56 15.41 8.15
N THR A 94 3.77 14.91 9.35
CA THR A 94 4.82 13.93 9.64
C THR A 94 4.19 12.57 9.86
N LEU A 95 4.69 11.56 9.15
CA LEU A 95 4.35 10.17 9.39
C LEU A 95 5.37 9.55 10.34
N PRO A 96 4.91 8.97 11.47
CA PRO A 96 5.80 8.30 12.39
C PRO A 96 6.50 7.11 11.71
N PRO A 97 7.74 6.80 12.12
CA PRO A 97 8.56 5.78 11.48
C PRO A 97 7.86 4.41 11.46
N GLU A 98 7.08 4.06 12.48
CA GLU A 98 6.35 2.80 12.59
C GLU A 98 5.35 2.56 11.44
N VAL A 99 4.78 3.63 10.88
CA VAL A 99 3.78 3.54 9.80
C VAL A 99 4.46 3.51 8.42
N ILE A 100 5.62 4.15 8.29
CA ILE A 100 6.33 4.30 7.00
C ILE A 100 7.45 3.27 6.81
N GLN A 101 7.87 2.55 7.86
CA GLN A 101 9.11 1.76 7.87
C GLN A 101 9.22 0.78 6.70
N ASP A 102 8.14 0.07 6.37
CA ASP A 102 8.12 -0.94 5.31
C ASP A 102 8.05 -0.31 3.91
N ALA A 103 7.43 0.86 3.79
CA ALA A 103 7.24 1.60 2.53
C ALA A 103 8.46 2.47 2.19
N MET A 104 9.21 2.91 3.19
CA MET A 104 10.31 3.88 3.06
C MET A 104 11.41 3.50 2.07
N PRO A 105 11.85 2.22 1.99
CA PRO A 105 12.87 1.81 1.01
C PRO A 105 12.41 1.93 -0.45
N PHE A 106 11.11 2.15 -0.68
CA PHE A 106 10.49 2.18 -1.98
C PHE A 106 9.88 3.54 -2.33
N ILE A 107 10.17 4.60 -1.58
CA ILE A 107 9.69 5.96 -1.85
C ILE A 107 10.83 6.77 -2.48
N PRO A 108 10.79 7.02 -3.81
CA PRO A 108 11.62 8.05 -4.43
C PRO A 108 11.16 9.45 -4.02
N GLU A 109 12.09 10.41 -4.06
CA GLU A 109 11.79 11.83 -3.76
C GLU A 109 10.72 12.44 -4.68
N ASP A 110 10.55 11.90 -5.90
CA ASP A 110 9.66 12.45 -6.94
C ASP A 110 8.42 11.59 -7.21
N THR A 111 8.01 10.74 -6.27
CA THR A 111 6.84 9.86 -6.48
C THR A 111 5.60 10.38 -5.75
N PRO A 112 4.48 10.58 -6.46
CA PRO A 112 3.20 10.85 -5.82
C PRO A 112 2.78 9.61 -5.03
N ILE A 113 2.62 9.77 -3.73
CA ILE A 113 2.11 8.73 -2.84
C ILE A 113 0.68 9.07 -2.42
N GLN A 114 -0.11 8.09 -2.01
CA GLN A 114 -1.44 8.34 -1.49
C GLN A 114 -1.48 8.03 0.00
N VAL A 115 -1.70 9.05 0.83
CA VAL A 115 -1.83 8.86 2.28
C VAL A 115 -3.31 8.77 2.63
N THR A 116 -3.64 7.76 3.41
CA THR A 116 -5.00 7.54 3.91
C THR A 116 -5.08 8.05 5.34
N PHE A 117 -5.91 9.06 5.57
CA PHE A 117 -6.18 9.66 6.87
C PHE A 117 -7.49 9.15 7.44
N HIS A 118 -7.56 8.98 8.75
CA HIS A 118 -8.76 8.68 9.53
C HIS A 118 -8.87 9.67 10.68
N GLU A 119 -9.94 10.47 10.72
CA GLU A 119 -10.15 11.49 11.78
C GLU A 119 -8.95 12.47 11.95
N GLY A 120 -8.21 12.72 10.87
CA GLY A 120 -7.03 13.58 10.86
C GLY A 120 -5.70 12.86 11.17
N GLU A 121 -5.76 11.59 11.59
CA GLU A 121 -4.57 10.78 11.81
C GLU A 121 -4.23 9.94 10.57
N PRO A 122 -2.97 9.94 10.12
CA PRO A 122 -2.55 9.13 9.00
C PRO A 122 -2.48 7.64 9.41
N VAL A 123 -3.21 6.80 8.69
CA VAL A 123 -3.35 5.36 9.00
C VAL A 123 -2.46 4.50 8.12
N SER A 124 -2.36 4.83 6.84
CA SER A 124 -1.60 4.03 5.89
C SER A 124 -1.09 4.86 4.72
N VAL A 125 0.02 4.41 4.14
CA VAL A 125 0.56 4.93 2.88
C VAL A 125 0.34 3.89 1.80
N ASP A 126 -0.39 4.27 0.77
CA ASP A 126 -0.53 3.51 -0.46
C ASP A 126 0.54 3.99 -1.44
N LEU A 127 1.48 3.10 -1.76
CA LEU A 127 2.48 3.31 -2.81
C LEU A 127 1.93 2.84 -4.16
N PRO A 128 2.43 3.38 -5.28
CA PRO A 128 2.23 2.78 -6.58
C PRO A 128 2.70 1.31 -6.58
N ALA A 129 2.02 0.44 -7.35
CA ALA A 129 2.36 -0.98 -7.43
C ALA A 129 3.81 -1.24 -7.90
N ALA A 130 4.37 -0.28 -8.64
CA ALA A 130 5.77 -0.29 -9.04
C ALA A 130 6.35 1.12 -8.93
N VAL A 131 7.58 1.22 -8.46
CA VAL A 131 8.35 2.47 -8.37
C VAL A 131 9.61 2.37 -9.19
N GLU A 132 10.04 3.49 -9.75
CA GLU A 132 11.27 3.58 -10.53
C GLU A 132 12.40 4.04 -9.63
N LEU A 133 13.43 3.20 -9.50
CA LEU A 133 14.59 3.46 -8.67
C LEU A 133 15.87 3.27 -9.48
N THR A 134 16.88 4.07 -9.18
CA THR A 134 18.19 4.00 -9.84
C THR A 134 19.10 3.01 -9.13
N ILE A 135 19.84 2.20 -9.89
CA ILE A 135 20.85 1.30 -9.32
C ILE A 135 22.14 2.06 -9.05
N VAL A 136 22.58 2.05 -7.80
CA VAL A 136 23.83 2.69 -7.35
C VAL A 136 24.99 1.70 -7.28
N GLU A 137 24.72 0.42 -7.02
CA GLU A 137 25.73 -0.64 -6.99
C GLU A 137 25.18 -1.91 -7.62
N ALA A 138 26.01 -2.63 -8.38
CA ALA A 138 25.65 -3.94 -8.93
C ALA A 138 26.89 -4.83 -8.96
N GLU A 139 26.73 -6.10 -8.58
CA GLU A 139 27.82 -7.07 -8.66
C GLU A 139 28.30 -7.27 -10.11
N GLU A 140 29.59 -7.53 -10.27
CA GLU A 140 30.14 -7.89 -11.58
C GLU A 140 29.71 -9.31 -11.96
N ALA A 141 29.25 -9.45 -13.21
CA ALA A 141 28.97 -10.72 -13.83
C ALA A 141 30.22 -11.61 -13.82
N VAL A 142 30.19 -12.75 -13.12
CA VAL A 142 31.26 -13.74 -13.28
C VAL A 142 31.16 -14.33 -14.69
N ARG A 143 32.23 -14.13 -15.47
CA ARG A 143 32.34 -14.40 -16.91
C ARG A 143 32.15 -15.86 -17.37
N GLY A 144 31.75 -16.76 -16.47
CA GLY A 144 31.61 -18.20 -16.72
C GLY A 144 30.19 -18.75 -16.65
N ASP A 145 29.21 -17.93 -16.30
CA ASP A 145 27.85 -18.39 -16.05
C ASP A 145 27.01 -18.31 -17.33
N THR A 146 27.08 -19.36 -18.15
CA THR A 146 26.38 -19.50 -19.46
C THR A 146 24.91 -19.91 -19.31
N ALA A 147 24.33 -19.81 -18.11
CA ALA A 147 22.92 -20.10 -17.88
C ALA A 147 22.03 -18.91 -18.30
N THR A 148 20.95 -19.19 -19.02
CA THR A 148 20.03 -18.21 -19.63
C THR A 148 19.23 -17.37 -18.63
N ASN A 149 19.52 -17.43 -17.33
CA ASN A 149 18.74 -16.75 -16.29
C ASN A 149 19.57 -16.34 -15.05
N VAL A 150 20.83 -15.95 -15.25
CA VAL A 150 21.71 -15.50 -14.16
C VAL A 150 21.24 -14.14 -13.65
N THR A 151 20.90 -14.09 -12.36
CA THR A 151 20.60 -12.86 -11.64
C THR A 151 21.79 -12.49 -10.77
N LYS A 152 22.03 -11.18 -10.63
CA LYS A 152 23.07 -10.62 -9.77
C LYS A 152 22.45 -9.75 -8.69
N ASN A 153 23.15 -9.55 -7.59
CA ASN A 153 22.68 -8.61 -6.58
C ASN A 153 22.97 -7.17 -7.03
N ALA A 154 22.00 -6.29 -6.78
CA ALA A 154 22.13 -4.86 -6.97
C ALA A 154 21.57 -4.11 -5.76
N VAL A 155 22.05 -2.88 -5.57
CA VAL A 155 21.62 -1.95 -4.53
C VAL A 155 21.01 -0.72 -5.22
N LEU A 156 19.83 -0.34 -4.76
CA LEU A 156 19.10 0.86 -5.22
C LEU A 156 19.57 2.10 -4.47
N GLU A 157 19.27 3.28 -5.00
CA GLU A 157 19.56 4.57 -4.35
C GLU A 157 18.97 4.71 -2.94
N THR A 158 17.90 3.98 -2.64
CA THR A 158 17.28 3.91 -1.31
C THR A 158 18.02 2.98 -0.34
N GLY A 159 19.01 2.22 -0.82
CA GLY A 159 19.75 1.19 -0.06
C GLY A 159 19.12 -0.21 -0.11
N HIS A 160 17.97 -0.38 -0.77
CA HIS A 160 17.31 -1.68 -0.91
C HIS A 160 18.13 -2.62 -1.82
N LYS A 161 18.29 -3.88 -1.38
CA LYS A 161 19.03 -4.92 -2.12
C LYS A 161 18.04 -5.82 -2.86
N LEU A 162 18.22 -5.96 -4.16
CA LEU A 162 17.40 -6.84 -4.99
C LEU A 162 18.24 -7.64 -5.99
N LYS A 163 17.62 -8.66 -6.59
CA LYS A 163 18.21 -9.44 -7.69
C LYS A 163 17.77 -8.85 -9.02
N VAL A 164 18.74 -8.50 -9.86
CA VAL A 164 18.49 -7.96 -11.20
C VAL A 164 19.14 -8.86 -12.26
N PRO A 165 18.62 -8.87 -13.49
CA PRO A 165 19.27 -9.55 -14.61
C PRO A 165 20.68 -9.01 -14.89
N ASN A 166 21.54 -9.87 -15.42
CA ASN A 166 22.95 -9.56 -15.62
C ASN A 166 23.23 -8.37 -16.57
N HIS A 167 22.29 -8.06 -17.47
CA HIS A 167 22.42 -6.95 -18.43
C HIS A 167 22.20 -5.56 -17.83
N ILE A 168 21.66 -5.49 -16.60
CA ILE A 168 21.42 -4.23 -15.90
C ILE A 168 22.73 -3.69 -15.33
N LYS A 169 22.98 -2.39 -15.47
CA LYS A 169 24.21 -1.72 -15.03
C LYS A 169 23.93 -0.68 -13.95
N VAL A 170 24.99 -0.26 -13.27
CA VAL A 170 24.94 0.91 -12.38
C VAL A 170 24.52 2.13 -13.21
N GLY A 171 23.58 2.91 -12.70
CA GLY A 171 22.96 4.05 -13.37
C GLY A 171 21.70 3.71 -14.18
N ASP A 172 21.37 2.43 -14.39
CA ASP A 172 20.09 2.05 -15.00
C ASP A 172 18.94 2.33 -14.02
N ARG A 173 17.83 2.88 -14.53
CA ARG A 173 16.56 2.96 -13.81
C ARG A 173 15.80 1.64 -13.95
N VAL A 174 15.29 1.13 -12.83
CA VAL A 174 14.55 -0.12 -12.78
C VAL A 174 13.22 0.05 -12.07
N LYS A 175 12.19 -0.63 -12.57
CA LYS A 175 10.89 -0.76 -11.92
C LYS A 175 10.96 -1.87 -10.90
N VAL A 176 10.61 -1.55 -9.66
CA VAL A 176 10.59 -2.45 -8.52
C VAL A 176 9.18 -2.53 -7.97
N SER A 177 8.73 -3.75 -7.66
CA SER A 177 7.46 -4.02 -6.99
C SER A 177 7.52 -3.51 -5.56
N THR A 178 6.58 -2.66 -5.14
CA THR A 178 6.52 -2.16 -3.76
C THR A 178 5.93 -3.17 -2.78
N GLU A 179 5.24 -4.20 -3.28
CA GLU A 179 4.65 -5.27 -2.46
C GLU A 179 5.65 -6.40 -2.18
N THR A 180 6.47 -6.76 -3.17
CA THR A 180 7.42 -7.89 -3.06
C THR A 180 8.88 -7.45 -2.97
N GLY A 181 9.20 -6.20 -3.31
CA GLY A 181 10.57 -5.70 -3.39
C GLY A 181 11.38 -6.27 -4.56
N GLU A 182 10.71 -6.93 -5.53
CA GLU A 182 11.34 -7.61 -6.65
C GLU A 182 11.51 -6.71 -7.88
N PHE A 183 12.53 -7.01 -8.69
CA PHE A 183 12.73 -6.40 -9.99
C PHE A 183 11.60 -6.80 -10.95
N LEU A 184 10.95 -5.81 -11.57
CA LEU A 184 9.91 -6.04 -12.57
C LEU A 184 10.47 -5.86 -13.99
N SER A 185 11.08 -4.71 -14.27
CA SER A 185 11.59 -4.38 -15.61
C SER A 185 12.57 -3.21 -15.56
N ARG A 186 13.34 -3.00 -16.63
CA ARG A 186 14.12 -1.78 -16.80
C ARG A 186 13.18 -0.63 -17.19
N ALA A 187 13.28 0.51 -16.52
CA ALA A 187 12.60 1.72 -16.95
C ALA A 187 13.32 2.31 -18.17
N ASN A 188 12.57 2.83 -19.14
CA ASN A 188 13.10 3.41 -20.38
C ASN A 188 13.10 4.94 -20.29
#